data_AF-A0A914L627-F1
#
_entry.id   AF-A0A914L627-F1
#
_cell.length_a   1.000
_cell.length_b   1.000
_cell.length_c   1.000
_cell.angle_alpha   90.00
_cell.angle_beta   90.00
_cell.angle_gamma   90.00
#
_symmetry.space_group_name_H-M   'P 1'
#
loop_
_entity.id
_entity.type
_entity.pdbx_description
1 polymer ?
#
loop_
_entity_poly.entity_id
_entity_poly.type
_entity_poly.pdbx_seq_one_letter_code
_entity_poly.pdbx_strand_id
1 'polypeptide(L)'
;MRVLHELIDETPRDILAKEIWMHSATSAAWWERTHNFARLGDRHLDNVLINLDTGQVVHVDWNVCFGKGKHLRVPEIVEFRLTGNIVHALGPTKVEGIFRLSCERVLEMLREDKQVLLLLLDTFKFDSMLDLSSLQADIYS
;
A
#
# COMPACT_ATOMS: atom_id res chain seq x y z
N MET A 1 4.80 0.85 23.24
CA MET A 1 4.94 2.14 22.52
C MET A 1 6.27 2.86 22.76
N ARG A 2 6.87 2.83 23.97
CA ARG A 2 8.16 3.51 24.23
C ARG A 2 9.31 3.07 23.30
N VAL A 3 9.52 1.76 23.18
CA VAL A 3 10.55 1.17 22.29
C VAL A 3 10.34 1.56 20.82
N LEU A 4 9.08 1.63 20.36
CA LEU A 4 8.77 2.03 18.98
C LEU A 4 9.17 3.49 18.73
N HIS A 5 8.86 4.39 19.66
CA HIS A 5 9.25 5.80 19.53
C HIS A 5 10.76 5.97 19.57
N GLU A 6 11.45 5.27 20.48
CA GLU A 6 12.93 5.28 20.54
C GLU A 6 13.55 4.85 19.20
N LEU A 7 13.07 3.75 18.60
CA LEU A 7 13.56 3.28 17.30
C LEU A 7 13.21 4.23 16.13
N ILE A 8 12.03 4.85 16.16
CA ILE A 8 11.62 5.84 15.14
C ILE A 8 12.50 7.10 15.22
N ASP A 9 12.94 7.48 16.40
CA ASP A 9 13.79 8.66 16.60
C ASP A 9 15.25 8.37 16.24
N GLU A 10 15.72 7.13 16.37
CA GLU A 10 17.04 6.69 15.91
C GLU A 10 17.12 6.50 14.38
N THR A 11 15.99 6.23 13.72
CA THR A 11 15.98 5.90 12.28
C THR A 11 15.67 7.14 11.42
N PRO A 12 16.51 7.48 10.41
CA PRO A 12 16.20 8.54 9.46
C PRO A 12 14.89 8.27 8.71
N ARG A 13 14.07 9.31 8.57
CA ARG A 13 12.73 9.23 7.95
C ARG A 13 12.74 9.54 6.45
N ASP A 14 13.91 9.80 5.87
CA ASP A 14 14.07 10.30 4.50
C ASP A 14 14.93 9.37 3.63
N ILE A 15 15.20 8.14 4.08
CA ILE A 15 16.06 7.17 3.38
C ILE A 15 15.49 6.93 1.99
N LEU A 16 14.20 6.60 1.90
CA LEU A 16 13.57 6.31 0.62
C LEU A 16 13.50 7.55 -0.29
N ALA A 17 13.23 8.73 0.28
CA ALA A 17 13.22 9.98 -0.47
C ALA A 17 14.61 10.30 -1.06
N LYS A 18 15.67 10.03 -0.29
CA LYS A 18 17.07 10.16 -0.74
C LYS A 18 17.40 9.18 -1.84
N GLU A 19 16.99 7.92 -1.73
CA GLU A 19 17.22 6.92 -2.78
C GLU A 19 16.57 7.31 -4.11
N ILE A 20 15.31 7.74 -4.08
CA ILE A 20 14.61 8.24 -5.28
C ILE A 20 15.34 9.44 -5.87
N TRP A 21 15.80 10.37 -5.02
CA TRP A 21 16.58 11.52 -5.46
C TRP A 21 17.92 11.12 -6.10
N MET A 22 18.69 10.22 -5.46
CA MET A 22 19.99 9.78 -5.95
C MET A 22 19.91 9.06 -7.29
N HIS A 23 18.81 8.36 -7.56
CA HIS A 23 18.58 7.71 -8.85
C HIS A 23 18.04 8.66 -9.93
N SER A 24 17.72 9.91 -9.57
CA SER A 24 17.16 10.90 -10.48
C SER A 24 18.24 11.83 -11.05
N ALA A 25 18.43 11.80 -12.38
CA ALA A 25 19.42 12.66 -13.04
C ALA A 25 19.02 14.15 -13.08
N THR A 26 17.73 14.45 -12.98
CA THR A 26 17.19 15.83 -13.00
C THR A 26 16.04 15.98 -12.01
N SER A 27 15.72 17.22 -11.65
CA SER A 27 14.55 17.53 -10.81
C SER A 27 13.23 17.10 -11.45
N ALA A 28 13.13 17.13 -12.78
CA ALA A 28 11.98 16.63 -13.52
C ALA A 28 11.83 15.11 -13.39
N ALA A 29 12.93 14.36 -13.55
CA ALA A 29 12.94 12.91 -13.35
C ALA A 29 12.59 12.53 -11.91
N TRP A 30 13.10 13.28 -10.93
CA TRP A 30 12.73 13.11 -9.53
C TRP A 30 11.24 13.32 -9.29
N TRP A 31 10.67 14.39 -9.87
CA TRP A 31 9.25 14.69 -9.74
C TRP A 31 8.38 13.59 -10.35
N GLU A 32 8.74 13.10 -11.53
CA GLU A 32 8.04 11.99 -12.18
C GLU A 32 8.07 10.71 -11.35
N ARG A 33 9.24 10.33 -10.81
CA ARG A 33 9.38 9.13 -9.98
C ARG A 33 8.63 9.26 -8.65
N THR A 34 8.69 10.43 -8.02
CA THR A 34 7.91 10.74 -6.81
C THR A 34 6.41 10.66 -7.10
N HIS A 35 5.97 11.16 -8.26
CA HIS A 35 4.58 11.09 -8.69
C HIS A 35 4.14 9.64 -8.91
N ASN A 36 4.96 8.82 -9.58
CA ASN A 36 4.68 7.40 -9.78
C ASN A 36 4.62 6.64 -8.45
N PHE A 37 5.53 6.95 -7.53
CA PHE A 37 5.53 6.38 -6.19
C PHE A 37 4.27 6.76 -5.41
N ALA A 38 3.83 8.02 -5.50
CA ALA A 38 2.64 8.52 -4.82
C ALA A 38 1.32 7.92 -5.29
N ARG A 39 1.32 7.19 -6.41
CA ARG A 39 0.16 6.43 -6.90
C ARG A 39 0.06 5.02 -6.29
N LEU A 40 0.82 4.78 -5.20
CA LEU A 40 0.80 3.57 -4.38
C LEU A 40 -0.64 3.14 -4.04
N GLY A 41 -0.97 1.91 -4.39
CA GLY A 41 -2.33 1.40 -4.37
C GLY A 41 -2.55 0.12 -3.57
N ASP A 42 -1.68 -0.24 -2.61
CA ASP A 42 -1.92 -1.47 -1.82
C ASP A 42 -1.27 -1.48 -0.41
N ARG A 43 -1.77 -2.40 0.42
CA ARG A 43 -1.98 -2.32 1.86
C ARG A 43 -0.83 -2.82 2.74
N HIS A 44 0.16 -3.53 2.20
CA HIS A 44 1.18 -4.19 3.02
C HIS A 44 2.58 -3.89 2.53
N LEU A 45 3.30 -3.06 3.27
CA LEU A 45 4.66 -2.63 2.94
C LEU A 45 5.74 -3.70 3.14
N ASP A 46 5.43 -4.79 3.83
CA ASP A 46 6.39 -5.87 4.07
C ASP A 46 6.62 -6.72 2.79
N ASN A 47 5.83 -6.49 1.72
CA ASN A 47 5.91 -7.16 0.42
C ASN A 47 5.97 -6.15 -0.74
N VAL A 48 6.55 -4.98 -0.52
CA VAL A 48 6.65 -3.91 -1.52
C VAL A 48 8.06 -3.81 -2.08
N LEU A 49 8.19 -4.03 -3.38
CA LEU A 49 9.37 -3.68 -4.15
C LEU A 49 9.17 -2.34 -4.84
N ILE A 50 10.21 -1.51 -4.85
CA ILE A 50 10.20 -0.22 -5.53
C ILE A 50 11.25 -0.25 -6.63
N ASN A 51 10.83 0.00 -7.87
CA ASN A 51 11.75 0.27 -8.95
C ASN A 51 12.23 1.71 -8.84
N LEU A 52 13.47 1.92 -8.38
CA LEU A 52 14.04 3.24 -8.19
C LEU A 52 14.24 4.02 -9.49
N ASP A 53 14.34 3.33 -10.63
CA ASP A 53 14.49 3.95 -11.96
C ASP A 53 13.19 4.55 -12.51
N THR A 54 12.04 4.03 -12.09
CA THR A 54 10.73 4.49 -12.56
C THR A 54 9.86 5.08 -11.46
N GLY A 55 10.19 4.85 -10.19
CA GLY A 55 9.36 5.17 -9.03
C GLY A 55 8.14 4.25 -8.89
N GLN A 56 8.04 3.19 -9.70
CA GLN A 56 6.91 2.26 -9.65
C GLN A 56 7.03 1.31 -8.46
N VAL A 57 5.87 0.94 -7.93
CA VAL A 57 5.75 0.09 -6.75
C VAL A 57 5.06 -1.21 -7.13
N VAL A 58 5.64 -2.34 -6.71
CA VAL A 58 5.17 -3.69 -7.03
C VAL A 58 4.96 -4.46 -5.73
N HIS A 59 3.78 -5.06 -5.59
CA HIS A 59 3.43 -5.93 -4.47
C HIS A 59 3.72 -7.38 -4.85
N VAL A 60 4.55 -8.06 -4.06
CA VAL A 60 5.10 -9.39 -4.43
C VAL A 60 4.51 -10.57 -3.69
N ASP A 61 3.64 -10.35 -2.69
CA ASP A 61 3.06 -11.46 -1.95
C ASP A 61 1.61 -11.17 -1.52
N TRP A 62 0.73 -12.10 -1.92
CA TRP A 62 -0.72 -12.07 -1.77
C TRP A 62 -1.23 -13.17 -0.81
N ASN A 63 -0.33 -13.85 -0.10
CA ASN A 63 -0.71 -14.99 0.76
C ASN A 63 -1.53 -14.55 1.99
N VAL A 64 -1.38 -13.30 2.43
CA VAL A 64 -2.09 -12.69 3.57
C VAL A 64 -3.13 -11.65 3.11
N CYS A 65 -3.92 -12.00 2.09
CA CYS A 65 -5.02 -11.15 1.63
C CYS A 65 -6.32 -11.39 2.42
N PHE A 66 -7.30 -10.49 2.23
CA PHE A 66 -8.68 -10.63 2.75
C PHE A 66 -8.81 -10.79 4.27
N GLY A 67 -8.02 -10.05 5.05
CA GLY A 67 -8.17 -10.04 6.52
C GLY A 67 -7.52 -11.24 7.23
N LYS A 68 -6.84 -12.14 6.50
CA LYS A 68 -6.05 -13.24 7.09
C LYS A 68 -5.01 -12.75 8.11
N GLY A 69 -4.50 -11.51 7.96
CA GLY A 69 -3.58 -10.87 8.90
C GLY A 69 -4.12 -10.73 10.34
N LYS A 70 -5.44 -10.64 10.52
CA LYS A 70 -6.08 -10.56 11.85
C LYS A 70 -5.97 -11.87 12.65
N HIS A 71 -5.76 -12.99 11.96
CA HIS A 71 -5.73 -14.34 12.53
C HIS A 71 -4.31 -14.86 12.76
N LEU A 72 -3.29 -14.03 12.55
CA LEU A 72 -1.90 -14.37 12.85
C LEU A 72 -1.66 -14.42 14.37
N ARG A 73 -0.60 -15.14 14.78
CA ARG A 73 -0.17 -15.21 16.19
C ARG A 73 0.01 -13.82 16.81
N VAL A 74 0.50 -12.87 16.02
CA VAL A 74 0.52 -11.44 16.35
C VAL A 74 -0.38 -10.77 15.31
N PRO A 75 -1.59 -10.32 15.68
CA PRO A 75 -2.54 -9.76 14.73
C PRO A 75 -2.02 -8.48 14.06
N GLU A 76 -2.14 -8.41 12.74
CA GLU A 76 -1.97 -7.16 12.00
C GLU A 76 -3.30 -6.39 11.98
N ILE A 77 -3.34 -5.28 12.73
CA ILE A 77 -4.56 -4.48 12.95
C ILE A 77 -4.67 -3.25 12.03
N VAL A 78 -3.61 -2.93 11.29
CA VAL A 78 -3.57 -1.78 10.39
C VAL A 78 -3.95 -2.19 8.98
N GLU A 79 -4.85 -1.45 8.35
CA GLU A 79 -5.32 -1.76 7.00
C GLU A 79 -4.36 -1.30 5.91
N PHE A 80 -3.50 -0.32 6.22
CA PHE A 80 -2.42 0.15 5.35
C PHE A 80 -1.30 0.75 6.22
N ARG A 81 -0.05 0.58 5.79
CA ARG A 81 1.11 1.13 6.51
C ARG A 81 1.63 2.36 5.79
N LEU A 82 1.72 3.49 6.49
CA LEU A 82 2.35 4.74 6.04
C LEU A 82 3.47 5.09 7.00
N THR A 83 4.62 4.43 6.84
CA THR A 83 5.79 4.72 7.68
C THR A 83 6.33 6.12 7.41
N GLY A 84 7.15 6.65 8.33
CA GLY A 84 7.82 7.93 8.13
C GLY A 84 8.57 8.02 6.80
N ASN A 85 9.28 6.96 6.41
CA ASN A 85 10.02 6.86 5.15
C ASN A 85 9.11 6.96 3.92
N ILE A 86 7.93 6.34 3.96
CA ILE A 86 6.97 6.42 2.85
C ILE A 86 6.35 7.80 2.75
N VAL A 87 5.87 8.33 3.88
CA VAL A 87 5.26 9.67 3.90
C VAL A 87 6.23 10.74 3.41
N HIS A 88 7.53 10.61 3.72
CA HIS A 88 8.56 11.52 3.22
C HIS A 88 8.84 11.33 1.72
N ALA A 89 8.80 10.09 1.23
CA ALA A 89 9.00 9.76 -0.19
C ALA A 89 7.85 10.21 -1.09
N LEU A 90 6.67 10.54 -0.54
CA LEU A 90 5.58 11.20 -1.28
C LEU A 90 5.91 12.66 -1.69
N GLY A 91 7.03 13.19 -1.21
CA GLY A 91 7.48 14.53 -1.52
C GLY A 91 6.93 15.59 -0.55
N PRO A 92 7.01 16.88 -0.92
CA PRO A 92 6.78 17.99 0.01
C PRO A 92 5.34 18.08 0.51
N THR A 93 4.37 17.64 -0.30
CA THR A 93 2.94 17.62 0.05
C THR A 93 2.55 16.41 0.89
N LYS A 94 3.46 15.44 1.06
CA LYS A 94 3.22 14.22 1.84
C LYS A 94 1.92 13.53 1.37
N VAL A 95 1.06 13.15 2.32
CA VAL A 95 -0.24 12.51 2.04
C VAL A 95 -1.25 13.47 1.43
N GLU A 96 -1.09 14.79 1.60
CA GLU A 96 -2.07 15.81 1.21
C GLU A 96 -2.00 16.21 -0.28
N GLY A 97 -1.11 15.57 -1.04
CA GLY A 97 -0.93 15.85 -2.46
C GLY A 97 -1.55 14.78 -3.37
N ILE A 98 -0.73 14.35 -4.33
CA ILE A 98 -1.09 13.36 -5.37
C ILE A 98 -1.58 12.05 -4.74
N PHE A 99 -1.05 11.67 -3.58
CA PHE A 99 -1.48 10.49 -2.84
C PHE A 99 -2.99 10.55 -2.51
N ARG A 100 -3.43 11.57 -1.77
CA ARG A 100 -4.85 11.78 -1.43
C ARG A 100 -5.73 11.82 -2.68
N LEU A 101 -5.36 12.62 -3.69
CA LEU A 101 -6.13 12.75 -4.93
C LEU A 101 -6.26 11.41 -5.68
N SER A 102 -5.18 10.62 -5.71
CA SER A 102 -5.18 9.29 -6.33
C SER A 102 -6.09 8.34 -5.56
N CYS A 103 -6.02 8.34 -4.22
CA CYS A 103 -6.89 7.53 -3.38
C CYS A 103 -8.37 7.90 -3.54
N GLU A 104 -8.70 9.19 -3.54
CA GLU A 104 -10.06 9.68 -3.76
C GLU A 104 -10.59 9.21 -5.11
N ARG A 105 -9.81 9.39 -6.19
CA ARG A 105 -10.19 8.95 -7.53
C ARG A 105 -10.37 7.44 -7.64
N VAL A 106 -9.50 6.65 -7.03
CA VAL A 106 -9.64 5.19 -6.98
C VAL A 106 -10.91 4.79 -6.24
N LEU A 107 -11.19 5.41 -5.09
CA LEU A 107 -12.41 5.12 -4.31
C LEU A 107 -13.69 5.55 -5.05
N GLU A 108 -13.67 6.63 -5.82
CA GLU A 108 -14.76 7.00 -6.73
C GLU A 108 -15.02 5.90 -7.75
N MET A 109 -13.99 5.50 -8.50
CA MET A 109 -14.11 4.45 -9.53
C MET A 109 -14.59 3.12 -8.94
N LEU A 110 -14.07 2.72 -7.77
CA LEU A 110 -14.53 1.52 -7.06
C LEU A 110 -15.99 1.60 -6.62
N ARG A 111 -16.50 2.79 -6.29
CA ARG A 111 -17.91 2.99 -5.92
C ARG A 111 -18.83 3.00 -7.14
N GLU A 112 -18.39 3.62 -8.24
CA GLU A 112 -19.10 3.64 -9.52
C GLU A 112 -19.32 2.21 -10.06
N ASP A 113 -18.26 1.39 -10.08
CA ASP A 113 -18.29 0.03 -10.63
C ASP A 113 -18.52 -1.08 -9.56
N LYS A 114 -19.00 -0.71 -8.37
CA LYS A 114 -19.17 -1.63 -7.23
C LYS A 114 -19.94 -2.89 -7.59
N GLN A 115 -20.99 -2.80 -8.41
CA GLN A 115 -21.82 -3.95 -8.76
C GLN A 115 -21.04 -5.00 -9.57
N VAL A 116 -20.21 -4.55 -10.51
CA VAL A 116 -19.37 -5.44 -11.33
C VAL A 116 -18.32 -6.12 -10.46
N LEU A 117 -17.68 -5.36 -9.56
CA LEU A 117 -16.69 -5.89 -8.63
C LEU A 117 -17.30 -6.92 -7.66
N LEU A 118 -18.50 -6.66 -7.13
CA LEU A 118 -19.22 -7.61 -6.28
C LEU A 118 -19.60 -8.87 -7.03
N LEU A 119 -20.05 -8.75 -8.28
CA LEU A 119 -20.37 -9.90 -9.11
C LEU A 119 -19.14 -10.78 -9.35
N LEU A 120 -18.01 -10.18 -9.72
CA LEU A 120 -16.74 -10.90 -9.89
C LEU A 120 -16.31 -11.60 -8.59
N LEU A 121 -16.36 -10.90 -7.45
CA LEU A 121 -16.04 -11.49 -6.15
C LEU A 121 -16.98 -12.63 -5.77
N ASP A 122 -18.27 -12.54 -6.12
CA ASP A 122 -19.23 -13.61 -5.87
C ASP A 122 -18.94 -14.84 -6.76
N THR A 123 -18.55 -14.63 -8.02
CA THR A 123 -18.14 -15.75 -8.89
C THR A 123 -16.89 -16.47 -8.37
N PHE A 124 -15.95 -15.76 -7.76
CA PHE A 124 -14.74 -16.38 -7.18
C PHE A 124 -15.04 -17.33 -6.02
N LYS A 125 -16.19 -17.19 -5.31
CA LYS A 125 -16.59 -18.14 -4.26
C LYS A 125 -16.86 -19.55 -4.78
N PHE A 126 -17.18 -19.67 -6.07
CA PHE A 126 -17.47 -20.94 -6.72
C PHE A 126 -16.24 -21.56 -7.39
N ASP A 127 -15.10 -20.87 -7.38
CA ASP A 127 -13.84 -21.41 -7.88
C ASP A 127 -13.23 -22.36 -6.83
N SER A 128 -13.25 -23.66 -7.14
CA SER A 128 -12.77 -24.73 -6.27
C SER A 128 -11.25 -24.74 -6.07
N MET A 129 -10.49 -23.90 -6.79
CA MET A 129 -9.04 -23.75 -6.62
C MET A 129 -8.66 -22.62 -5.64
N LEU A 130 -9.61 -21.78 -5.24
CA LEU A 130 -9.36 -20.67 -4.33
C LEU A 130 -9.72 -21.06 -2.89
N ASP A 131 -8.74 -21.03 -1.99
CA ASP A 131 -8.97 -21.23 -0.55
C ASP A 131 -9.55 -19.95 0.10
N LEU A 132 -10.85 -19.76 -0.13
CA LEU A 132 -11.71 -18.72 0.47
C LEU A 132 -12.33 -19.17 1.81
N SER A 133 -11.94 -20.32 2.37
CA SER A 133 -12.51 -20.85 3.62
C SER A 133 -12.41 -19.86 4.79
N SER A 134 -11.37 -19.02 4.79
CA SER A 134 -11.17 -17.94 5.77
C SER A 134 -12.16 -16.78 5.67
N LEU A 135 -12.80 -16.54 4.52
CA LEU A 135 -13.74 -15.43 4.31
C LEU A 135 -15.16 -15.75 4.81
N GLN A 136 -15.51 -17.03 4.92
CA GLN A 136 -16.81 -17.45 5.45
C GLN A 136 -16.94 -17.23 6.97
N ALA A 137 -15.82 -17.20 7.71
CA ALA A 137 -15.85 -16.99 9.16
C ALA A 137 -16.21 -15.54 9.55
N ASP A 138 -15.80 -14.55 8.76
CA ASP A 138 -15.96 -13.12 9.08
C ASP A 138 -17.33 -12.52 8.68
N ILE A 139 -18.13 -13.22 7.85
CA ILE A 139 -19.47 -12.74 7.44
C ILE A 139 -20.56 -13.16 8.43
N TYR A 140 -20.29 -14.16 9.29
CA TYR A 140 -21.26 -14.71 10.26
C TYR A 140 -20.90 -14.46 11.73
N SER A 141 -19.94 -13.57 12.02
CA SER A 141 -19.57 -13.09 13.36
C SER A 141 -19.98 -11.63 13.55
#